data_AF-G1VQF6-F1
#
_entry.id   AF-G1VQF6-F1
#
_cell.length_a   1.000
_cell.length_b   1.000
_cell.length_c   1.000
_cell.angle_alpha   90.00
_cell.angle_beta   90.00
_cell.angle_gamma   90.00
#
_symmetry.space_group_name_H-M   'P 1'
#
loop_
_entity.id
_entity.type
_entity.pdbx_description
1 polymer ?
#
loop_
_entity_poly.entity_id
_entity_poly.type
_entity_poly.pdbx_seq_one_letter_code
_entity_poly.pdbx_strand_id
1 'polypeptide(L)'
;MYKKIRIVLILIFISIWTCPAGMHTVIVRAATVRTQKLDLSKAADSAQNATEGWQWIKNSDGSYTLILQDFTLDTTDTNGIILPRDKDVSIILKGRNTITCTQTGLAENWVILFPGEYKTKTVEGDGSLELNAPCGLNLDNLILNSGSLVIDSENAFLGGLVTNESYIQNGGAVSVTVTGSEGLYLIGEFQLHGGTLDINAPDGIGIFTDDGSAVYNAITIDGGALSIQADRGLYRNRREQVDADITMSNADISIHSTRTAISNILGNIIIHDLTSWDVKAPQLYGGNVTLQVQPADYIRLHALLKQVNDLNEALYMSNGWNALQESMKAVKMDKHFYEQDEVDAMYTDIKAKIDALVYLSADYTGIHDALQKVPAQIECYTDASRQKLYDLILNIPWDKNITEQKILDTYAKSLVDAINQLELKPQPAPVIPALIVQGANQSIRQGEQASFTANTAYEEFIALEIDENIISPNQYTVKEGSTVITLLPDCTKQLQPGMHTLRIISSTGIAECSFTIITAAEKDQEQPVSPSSDAKEIKKEKSKAPFTGNTTYIELWYLLSTVTLTGMGCLLLRRKNQKDKM
;
A
#
# COMPACT_ATOMS: atom_id res chain seq x y z
N MET A 1 -34.85 -33.23 67.48
CA MET A 1 -35.23 -34.64 67.22
C MET A 1 -35.09 -34.88 65.71
N TYR A 2 -34.65 -36.06 65.29
CA TYR A 2 -34.40 -36.49 63.89
C TYR A 2 -33.36 -35.75 63.02
N LYS A 3 -32.34 -36.53 62.61
CA LYS A 3 -31.37 -36.25 61.54
C LYS A 3 -31.98 -36.50 60.16
N LYS A 4 -31.50 -35.78 59.13
CA LYS A 4 -31.23 -36.27 57.75
C LYS A 4 -30.06 -35.44 57.20
N ILE A 5 -28.80 -35.84 57.33
CA ILE A 5 -28.11 -36.82 56.47
C ILE A 5 -28.54 -36.66 55.01
N ARG A 6 -27.65 -36.07 54.19
CA ARG A 6 -27.69 -36.15 52.72
C ARG A 6 -26.75 -37.28 52.29
N ILE A 7 -27.29 -38.39 51.81
CA ILE A 7 -26.52 -39.40 51.08
C ILE A 7 -26.48 -38.97 49.61
N VAL A 8 -25.28 -38.92 49.04
CA VAL A 8 -25.10 -38.76 47.59
C VAL A 8 -25.35 -40.13 46.95
N LEU A 9 -26.38 -40.25 46.10
CA LEU A 9 -26.56 -41.44 45.27
C LEU A 9 -25.62 -41.34 44.05
N ILE A 10 -24.62 -42.22 44.02
CA ILE A 10 -23.86 -42.51 42.79
C ILE A 10 -24.71 -43.47 41.95
N LEU A 11 -25.15 -43.03 40.78
CA LEU A 11 -25.92 -43.85 39.83
C LEU A 11 -24.98 -44.79 39.05
N ILE A 12 -24.83 -46.01 39.55
CA ILE A 12 -24.13 -47.08 38.82
C ILE A 12 -25.08 -47.64 37.75
N PHE A 13 -24.81 -47.34 36.47
CA PHE A 13 -25.48 -48.00 35.35
C PHE A 13 -24.96 -49.43 35.19
N ILE A 14 -25.79 -50.42 35.51
CA ILE A 14 -25.51 -51.84 35.23
C ILE A 14 -26.28 -52.26 33.96
N SER A 15 -25.66 -52.08 32.80
CA SER A 15 -26.14 -52.61 31.52
C SER A 15 -25.68 -54.06 31.36
N ILE A 16 -26.54 -55.02 31.72
CA ILE A 16 -26.29 -56.45 31.47
C ILE A 16 -26.44 -56.74 29.97
N TRP A 17 -25.34 -57.12 29.31
CA TRP A 17 -25.33 -57.75 27.99
C TRP A 17 -24.52 -59.05 28.05
N THR A 18 -24.97 -60.08 27.35
CA THR A 18 -24.55 -61.47 27.61
C THR A 18 -23.64 -62.07 26.53
N CYS A 19 -22.40 -62.41 26.93
CA CYS A 19 -21.46 -63.30 26.21
C CYS A 19 -20.87 -62.76 24.88
N PRO A 20 -19.76 -63.36 24.37
CA PRO A 20 -19.04 -64.55 24.85
C PRO A 20 -17.67 -64.29 25.52
N ALA A 21 -16.97 -65.37 25.87
CA ALA A 21 -15.72 -65.35 26.63
C ALA A 21 -14.50 -64.80 25.85
N GLY A 22 -13.55 -64.22 26.58
CA GLY A 22 -12.25 -63.77 26.05
C GLY A 22 -11.67 -62.52 26.74
N MET A 23 -12.54 -61.69 27.33
CA MET A 23 -12.14 -60.47 28.01
C MET A 23 -11.38 -60.80 29.31
N HIS A 24 -10.12 -60.36 29.41
CA HIS A 24 -9.41 -60.37 30.68
C HIS A 24 -10.13 -59.44 31.66
N THR A 25 -10.43 -59.93 32.86
CA THR A 25 -11.09 -59.11 33.88
C THR A 25 -10.13 -58.02 34.35
N VAL A 26 -10.26 -56.82 33.77
CA VAL A 26 -9.62 -55.61 34.29
C VAL A 26 -10.30 -55.27 35.62
N ILE A 27 -9.83 -55.91 36.69
CA ILE A 27 -10.20 -55.55 38.05
C ILE A 27 -9.55 -54.20 38.33
N VAL A 28 -10.29 -53.12 38.05
CA VAL A 28 -9.98 -51.79 38.55
C VAL A 28 -10.09 -51.82 40.06
N ARG A 29 -9.00 -52.23 40.72
CA ARG A 29 -8.82 -51.98 42.15
C ARG A 29 -8.75 -50.47 42.31
N ALA A 30 -9.49 -49.92 43.28
CA ALA A 30 -9.20 -48.58 43.75
C ALA A 30 -7.75 -48.54 44.25
N ALA A 31 -6.98 -47.54 43.85
CA ALA A 31 -5.63 -47.34 44.36
C ALA A 31 -5.67 -47.22 45.89
N THR A 32 -4.75 -47.89 46.59
CA THR A 32 -4.75 -47.88 48.05
C THR A 32 -4.07 -46.61 48.55
N VAL A 33 -4.86 -45.64 48.98
CA VAL A 33 -4.37 -44.38 49.55
C VAL A 33 -3.52 -44.65 50.79
N ARG A 34 -2.26 -44.23 50.75
CA ARG A 34 -1.32 -44.31 51.87
C ARG A 34 -1.51 -43.10 52.79
N THR A 35 -1.80 -43.33 54.07
CA THR A 35 -2.14 -42.26 55.03
C THR A 35 -1.01 -41.82 55.97
N GLN A 36 0.20 -42.36 55.76
CA GLN A 36 1.42 -42.03 56.51
C GLN A 36 2.55 -41.70 55.53
N LYS A 37 3.49 -40.88 55.94
CA LYS A 37 4.69 -40.59 55.14
C LYS A 37 5.46 -41.84 54.72
N LEU A 38 6.19 -41.76 53.61
CA LEU A 38 7.04 -42.82 53.08
C LEU A 38 8.52 -42.46 53.33
N ASP A 39 9.03 -42.89 54.48
CA ASP A 39 10.36 -42.55 54.99
C ASP A 39 11.44 -43.52 54.45
N LEU A 40 11.83 -43.33 53.19
CA LEU A 40 12.75 -44.23 52.47
C LEU A 40 14.19 -44.14 52.98
N SER A 41 14.58 -43.04 53.63
CA SER A 41 15.85 -42.94 54.37
C SER A 41 15.96 -43.93 55.55
N LYS A 42 14.88 -44.65 55.89
CA LYS A 42 14.82 -45.68 56.94
C LYS A 42 14.20 -47.00 56.44
N ALA A 43 13.89 -47.10 55.15
CA ALA A 43 13.35 -48.32 54.58
C ALA A 43 14.39 -49.43 54.53
N ALA A 44 13.95 -50.69 54.58
CA ALA A 44 14.82 -51.82 54.34
C ALA A 44 15.23 -51.88 52.85
N ASP A 45 16.43 -52.40 52.59
CA ASP A 45 16.90 -52.74 51.24
C ASP A 45 15.83 -53.58 50.51
N SER A 46 15.46 -53.18 49.29
CA SER A 46 14.48 -53.89 48.44
C SER A 46 13.04 -54.00 49.01
N ALA A 47 12.63 -53.04 49.85
CA ALA A 47 11.24 -52.92 50.33
C ALA A 47 10.26 -52.56 49.20
N GLN A 48 9.01 -53.02 49.28
CA GLN A 48 7.97 -52.70 48.29
C GLN A 48 6.56 -52.86 48.87
N ASN A 49 5.60 -52.12 48.30
CA ASN A 49 4.17 -52.37 48.50
C ASN A 49 3.40 -52.20 47.17
N ALA A 50 3.27 -53.30 46.43
CA ALA A 50 2.50 -53.37 45.18
C ALA A 50 0.97 -53.20 45.34
N THR A 51 0.46 -52.99 46.56
CA THR A 51 -0.96 -52.64 46.83
C THR A 51 -1.16 -51.14 47.00
N GLU A 52 -0.16 -50.43 47.54
CA GLU A 52 -0.10 -48.95 47.56
C GLU A 52 0.43 -48.37 46.24
N GLY A 53 1.28 -49.10 45.51
CA GLY A 53 1.80 -48.69 44.20
C GLY A 53 3.28 -48.29 44.17
N TRP A 54 4.11 -48.72 45.15
CA TRP A 54 5.52 -48.34 45.20
C TRP A 54 6.50 -49.50 45.40
N GLN A 55 7.73 -49.33 44.91
CA GLN A 55 8.86 -50.24 45.11
C GLN A 55 10.14 -49.43 45.40
N TRP A 56 10.97 -49.89 46.33
CA TRP A 56 12.23 -49.27 46.73
C TRP A 56 13.37 -50.28 46.59
N ILE A 57 14.12 -50.18 45.50
CA ILE A 57 15.14 -51.15 45.08
C ILE A 57 16.53 -50.60 45.41
N LYS A 58 17.45 -51.47 45.82
CA LYS A 58 18.87 -51.15 45.99
C LYS A 58 19.68 -51.69 44.82
N ASN A 59 20.46 -50.84 44.19
CA ASN A 59 21.25 -51.16 43.01
C ASN A 59 22.65 -51.67 43.38
N SER A 60 23.29 -52.37 42.46
CA SER A 60 24.61 -53.01 42.68
C SER A 60 25.78 -52.02 42.85
N ASP A 61 25.59 -50.76 42.46
CA ASP A 61 26.53 -49.66 42.63
C ASP A 61 26.37 -48.91 43.97
N GLY A 62 25.31 -49.21 44.75
CA GLY A 62 24.97 -48.53 45.99
C GLY A 62 23.98 -47.36 45.84
N SER A 63 23.53 -47.04 44.62
CA SER A 63 22.37 -46.19 44.37
C SER A 63 21.06 -46.93 44.69
N TYR A 64 19.93 -46.22 44.63
CA TYR A 64 18.60 -46.80 44.81
C TYR A 64 17.66 -46.40 43.67
N THR A 65 16.58 -47.17 43.50
CA THR A 65 15.50 -46.87 42.56
C THR A 65 14.15 -46.93 43.27
N LEU A 66 13.48 -45.77 43.35
CA LEU A 66 12.07 -45.66 43.71
C LEU A 66 11.24 -45.84 42.44
N ILE A 67 10.34 -46.82 42.40
CA ILE A 67 9.30 -46.91 41.36
C ILE A 67 7.98 -46.49 42.01
N LEU A 68 7.30 -45.52 41.40
CA LEU A 68 5.92 -45.14 41.72
C LEU A 68 5.02 -45.50 40.54
N GLN A 69 3.94 -46.23 40.80
CA GLN A 69 2.94 -46.60 39.80
C GLN A 69 1.53 -46.44 40.37
N ASP A 70 0.81 -45.43 39.89
CA ASP A 70 -0.55 -45.05 40.33
C ASP A 70 -0.64 -44.85 41.87
N PHE A 71 0.46 -44.41 42.48
CA PHE A 71 0.64 -44.25 43.92
C PHE A 71 -0.08 -43.00 44.44
N THR A 72 -0.88 -43.15 45.48
CA THR A 72 -1.55 -42.02 46.15
C THR A 72 -1.19 -41.98 47.63
N LEU A 73 -0.63 -40.85 48.07
CA LEU A 73 -0.32 -40.56 49.48
C LEU A 73 -1.13 -39.34 49.92
N ASP A 74 -1.93 -39.48 50.97
CA ASP A 74 -2.72 -38.39 51.56
C ASP A 74 -2.55 -38.45 53.09
N THR A 75 -1.70 -37.58 53.65
CA THR A 75 -1.27 -37.67 55.05
C THR A 75 -1.34 -36.35 55.81
N THR A 76 -1.54 -36.45 57.13
CA THR A 76 -1.38 -35.35 58.07
C THR A 76 0.06 -35.20 58.60
N ASP A 77 1.00 -36.05 58.16
CA ASP A 77 2.44 -35.85 58.42
C ASP A 77 2.96 -34.56 57.74
N THR A 78 4.10 -34.06 58.20
CA THR A 78 4.77 -32.88 57.61
C THR A 78 5.26 -33.15 56.19
N ASN A 79 5.85 -34.33 55.96
CA ASN A 79 6.50 -34.66 54.69
C ASN A 79 5.78 -35.85 54.04
N GLY A 80 5.65 -35.84 52.71
CA GLY A 80 5.09 -36.97 51.95
C GLY A 80 6.08 -38.12 51.82
N ILE A 81 7.06 -37.98 50.92
CA ILE A 81 8.19 -38.91 50.76
C ILE A 81 9.46 -38.28 51.34
N ILE A 82 10.26 -39.07 52.07
CA ILE A 82 11.60 -38.67 52.55
C ILE A 82 12.65 -39.60 51.92
N LEU A 83 13.50 -39.05 51.07
CA LEU A 83 14.62 -39.74 50.41
C LEU A 83 15.90 -39.73 51.26
N PRO A 84 16.82 -40.70 51.06
CA PRO A 84 18.17 -40.63 51.59
C PRO A 84 19.00 -39.53 50.89
N ARG A 85 19.39 -38.49 51.66
CA ARG A 85 20.24 -37.38 51.18
C ARG A 85 21.62 -37.84 50.72
N ASP A 86 22.17 -38.84 51.39
CA ASP A 86 23.51 -39.38 51.19
C ASP A 86 23.57 -40.49 50.12
N LYS A 87 22.52 -40.67 49.31
CA LYS A 87 22.46 -41.66 48.22
C LYS A 87 21.90 -41.07 46.94
N ASP A 88 22.43 -41.56 45.82
CA ASP A 88 21.90 -41.28 44.50
C ASP A 88 20.64 -42.14 44.27
N VAL A 89 19.58 -41.54 43.72
CA VAL A 89 18.26 -42.19 43.60
C VAL A 89 17.63 -41.92 42.23
N SER A 90 17.30 -42.98 41.50
CA SER A 90 16.38 -42.94 40.35
C SER A 90 14.93 -42.99 40.86
N ILE A 91 14.06 -42.16 40.31
CA ILE A 91 12.64 -42.05 40.64
C ILE A 91 11.85 -42.29 39.35
N ILE A 92 11.41 -43.53 39.16
CA ILE A 92 10.70 -43.99 37.97
C ILE A 92 9.20 -43.77 38.17
N LEU A 93 8.64 -42.79 37.46
CA LEU A 93 7.23 -42.44 37.48
C LEU A 93 6.46 -43.22 36.40
N LYS A 94 5.36 -43.87 36.82
CA LYS A 94 4.42 -44.58 35.94
C LYS A 94 2.99 -44.23 36.33
N GLY A 95 2.10 -44.10 35.35
CA GLY A 95 0.71 -43.72 35.61
C GLY A 95 0.59 -42.36 36.31
N ARG A 96 -0.43 -42.16 37.15
CA ARG A 96 -0.67 -40.88 37.86
C ARG A 96 -0.37 -41.02 39.34
N ASN A 97 0.72 -40.42 39.80
CA ASN A 97 1.13 -40.46 41.22
C ASN A 97 0.81 -39.13 41.90
N THR A 98 0.32 -39.17 43.14
CA THR A 98 -0.14 -37.97 43.88
C THR A 98 0.32 -38.02 45.33
N ILE A 99 0.74 -36.87 45.86
CA ILE A 99 1.16 -36.69 47.24
C ILE A 99 0.49 -35.45 47.81
N THR A 100 -0.22 -35.62 48.92
CA THR A 100 -0.78 -34.55 49.77
C THR A 100 -0.21 -34.68 51.17
N CYS A 101 0.37 -33.59 51.70
CA CYS A 101 0.91 -33.53 53.06
C CYS A 101 0.89 -32.11 53.63
N THR A 102 1.25 -31.95 54.91
CA THR A 102 1.10 -30.65 55.61
C THR A 102 2.29 -29.69 55.46
N GLN A 103 3.40 -30.10 54.83
CA GLN A 103 4.55 -29.21 54.56
C GLN A 103 5.25 -29.51 53.21
N THR A 104 6.03 -30.58 53.08
CA THR A 104 6.88 -30.83 51.88
C THR A 104 6.59 -32.19 51.24
N GLY A 105 6.11 -32.20 50.00
CA GLY A 105 5.66 -33.41 49.30
C GLY A 105 6.80 -34.40 49.03
N LEU A 106 7.92 -33.90 48.52
CA LEU A 106 9.15 -34.67 48.31
C LEU A 106 10.34 -33.96 48.98
N ALA A 107 10.96 -34.65 49.94
CA ALA A 107 12.03 -34.10 50.77
C ALA A 107 13.19 -35.09 50.95
N GLU A 108 14.32 -34.62 51.45
CA GLU A 108 15.44 -35.44 51.93
C GLU A 108 15.50 -35.52 53.46
N ASN A 109 16.18 -36.54 54.01
CA ASN A 109 16.46 -36.62 55.44
C ASN A 109 17.64 -35.74 55.83
N TRP A 110 17.67 -35.26 57.08
CA TRP A 110 18.80 -34.50 57.58
C TRP A 110 20.07 -35.37 57.71
N VAL A 111 21.01 -35.16 56.81
CA VAL A 111 22.40 -35.65 56.88
C VAL A 111 23.31 -34.43 56.73
N ILE A 112 24.39 -34.37 57.52
CA ILE A 112 25.44 -33.36 57.31
C ILE A 112 26.31 -33.83 56.16
N LEU A 113 26.31 -33.03 55.09
CA LEU A 113 27.12 -33.15 53.89
C LEU A 113 27.65 -31.74 53.57
N PHE A 114 28.82 -31.64 52.94
CA PHE A 114 29.39 -30.38 52.48
C PHE A 114 29.08 -30.12 51.00
N PRO A 115 29.18 -28.88 50.51
CA PRO A 115 29.05 -28.59 49.09
C PRO A 115 30.02 -29.43 48.24
N GLY A 116 29.52 -30.05 47.18
CA GLY A 116 30.19 -31.06 46.36
C GLY A 116 29.99 -32.51 46.81
N GLU A 117 29.32 -32.76 47.94
CA GLU A 117 29.03 -34.12 48.46
C GLU A 117 27.57 -34.55 48.32
N TYR A 118 26.66 -33.62 47.96
CA TYR A 118 25.22 -33.91 47.86
C TYR A 118 24.90 -34.87 46.72
N LYS A 119 23.86 -35.71 46.89
CA LYS A 119 23.57 -36.81 45.95
C LYS A 119 22.38 -36.59 45.04
N THR A 120 22.50 -37.08 43.81
CA THR A 120 21.56 -36.76 42.74
C THR A 120 20.29 -37.57 42.82
N LYS A 121 19.16 -36.89 42.66
CA LYS A 121 17.82 -37.47 42.56
C LYS A 121 17.35 -37.30 41.12
N THR A 122 17.25 -38.40 40.39
CA THR A 122 16.95 -38.40 38.95
C THR A 122 15.51 -38.86 38.73
N VAL A 123 14.67 -38.01 38.14
CA VAL A 123 13.28 -38.35 37.78
C VAL A 123 13.20 -38.77 36.31
N GLU A 124 12.52 -39.88 36.06
CA GLU A 124 12.36 -40.46 34.72
C GLU A 124 11.06 -41.28 34.61
N GLY A 125 10.63 -41.59 33.38
CA GLY A 125 9.47 -42.44 33.11
C GLY A 125 8.43 -41.80 32.20
N ASP A 126 7.24 -42.40 32.16
CA ASP A 126 6.08 -41.98 31.35
C ASP A 126 4.91 -41.45 32.19
N GLY A 127 4.99 -41.58 33.52
CA GLY A 127 3.98 -41.10 34.46
C GLY A 127 4.17 -39.66 34.94
N SER A 128 3.23 -39.22 35.77
CA SER A 128 3.30 -37.94 36.50
C SER A 128 3.46 -38.14 38.02
N LEU A 129 3.97 -37.10 38.68
CA LEU A 129 3.95 -36.92 40.13
C LEU A 129 3.40 -35.54 40.48
N GLU A 130 2.30 -35.51 41.22
CA GLU A 130 1.61 -34.28 41.62
C GLU A 130 1.80 -34.03 43.13
N LEU A 131 2.41 -32.91 43.48
CA LEU A 131 2.74 -32.52 44.86
C LEU A 131 1.78 -31.41 45.32
N ASN A 132 0.79 -31.80 46.12
CA ASN A 132 -0.16 -30.90 46.79
C ASN A 132 0.38 -30.62 48.20
N ALA A 133 1.38 -29.74 48.30
CA ALA A 133 2.14 -29.52 49.54
C ALA A 133 2.60 -28.06 49.66
N PRO A 134 2.43 -27.39 50.82
CA PRO A 134 2.75 -25.97 50.99
C PRO A 134 4.17 -25.54 50.53
N CYS A 135 5.16 -26.40 50.72
CA CYS A 135 6.56 -26.22 50.33
C CYS A 135 7.00 -27.22 49.23
N GLY A 136 6.07 -27.72 48.41
CA GLY A 136 6.32 -28.52 47.20
C GLY A 136 7.42 -29.58 47.32
N LEU A 137 8.58 -29.31 46.70
CA LEU A 137 9.76 -30.17 46.65
C LEU A 137 10.99 -29.44 47.23
N ASN A 138 11.76 -30.14 48.08
CA ASN A 138 13.07 -29.68 48.53
C ASN A 138 14.10 -30.83 48.47
N LEU A 139 15.06 -30.72 47.56
CA LEU A 139 16.15 -31.68 47.34
C LEU A 139 17.47 -30.93 47.16
N ASP A 140 18.62 -31.60 47.26
CA ASP A 140 19.91 -30.97 46.94
C ASP A 140 20.16 -30.85 45.44
N ASN A 141 20.17 -32.00 44.75
CA ASN A 141 20.53 -32.15 43.34
C ASN A 141 19.42 -32.90 42.60
N LEU A 142 18.75 -32.25 41.66
CA LEU A 142 17.62 -32.81 40.89
C LEU A 142 17.94 -32.84 39.39
N ILE A 143 17.80 -34.01 38.79
CA ILE A 143 17.80 -34.17 37.32
C ILE A 143 16.43 -34.66 36.87
N LEU A 144 15.82 -34.03 35.87
CA LEU A 144 14.62 -34.52 35.20
C LEU A 144 14.95 -34.96 33.77
N ASN A 145 14.80 -36.26 33.49
CA ASN A 145 15.00 -36.83 32.16
C ASN A 145 13.69 -37.00 31.39
N SER A 146 12.60 -37.35 32.08
CA SER A 146 11.30 -37.66 31.48
C SER A 146 10.21 -37.77 32.54
N GLY A 147 8.95 -37.89 32.11
CA GLY A 147 7.77 -37.86 32.98
C GLY A 147 7.26 -36.42 33.19
N SER A 148 6.39 -36.24 34.18
CA SER A 148 5.89 -34.91 34.55
C SER A 148 5.88 -34.68 36.06
N LEU A 149 6.28 -33.48 36.46
CA LEU A 149 6.17 -32.99 37.84
C LEU A 149 5.16 -31.84 37.86
N VAL A 150 4.14 -31.95 38.71
CA VAL A 150 3.20 -30.85 39.00
C VAL A 150 3.35 -30.49 40.47
N ILE A 151 3.58 -29.23 40.76
CA ILE A 151 3.89 -28.75 42.11
C ILE A 151 2.94 -27.59 42.42
N ASP A 152 1.96 -27.83 43.27
CA ASP A 152 1.00 -26.82 43.72
C ASP A 152 1.30 -26.50 45.20
N SER A 153 1.77 -25.27 45.43
CA SER A 153 2.31 -24.79 46.72
C SER A 153 1.64 -23.48 47.16
N GLU A 154 1.53 -23.29 48.47
CA GLU A 154 0.89 -22.11 49.08
C GLU A 154 1.71 -21.65 50.29
N ASN A 155 2.22 -20.41 50.25
CA ASN A 155 3.09 -19.83 51.27
C ASN A 155 4.34 -20.70 51.57
N ALA A 156 5.02 -21.14 50.51
CA ALA A 156 6.26 -21.90 50.62
C ALA A 156 7.36 -21.11 51.37
N PHE A 157 8.30 -21.82 51.99
CA PHE A 157 9.34 -21.18 52.83
C PHE A 157 10.48 -20.52 52.02
N LEU A 158 10.74 -20.99 50.79
CA LEU A 158 11.77 -20.50 49.87
C LEU A 158 11.30 -20.54 48.42
N GLY A 159 10.51 -21.55 48.05
CA GLY A 159 9.82 -21.65 46.79
C GLY A 159 9.05 -22.97 46.66
N GLY A 160 8.29 -23.13 45.57
CA GLY A 160 7.57 -24.38 45.28
C GLY A 160 8.52 -25.52 44.89
N LEU A 161 9.52 -25.21 44.07
CA LEU A 161 10.61 -26.11 43.67
C LEU A 161 11.92 -25.57 44.28
N VAL A 162 12.57 -26.34 45.16
CA VAL A 162 13.80 -25.91 45.86
C VAL A 162 14.96 -26.87 45.60
N THR A 163 16.10 -26.35 45.09
CA THR A 163 17.35 -27.12 44.92
C THR A 163 18.60 -26.45 45.53
N ASN A 164 19.38 -27.19 46.33
CA ASN A 164 20.53 -26.62 47.05
C ASN A 164 21.84 -26.59 46.23
N GLU A 165 21.96 -27.35 45.14
CA GLU A 165 23.16 -27.36 44.29
C GLU A 165 22.86 -27.38 42.78
N SER A 166 21.89 -28.16 42.31
CA SER A 166 21.57 -28.21 40.88
C SER A 166 20.10 -28.52 40.61
N TYR A 167 19.56 -27.89 39.56
CA TYR A 167 18.42 -28.41 38.82
C TYR A 167 18.79 -28.53 37.33
N ILE A 168 18.72 -29.73 36.78
CA ILE A 168 19.03 -30.02 35.37
C ILE A 168 17.81 -30.68 34.72
N GLN A 169 17.27 -30.09 33.66
CA GLN A 169 16.13 -30.61 32.94
C GLN A 169 16.51 -30.97 31.49
N ASN A 170 16.63 -32.28 31.24
CA ASN A 170 16.89 -32.87 29.92
C ASN A 170 15.61 -33.13 29.11
N GLY A 171 14.45 -33.14 29.77
CA GLY A 171 13.17 -33.49 29.17
C GLY A 171 12.01 -33.43 30.16
N GLY A 172 10.89 -34.07 29.81
CA GLY A 172 9.68 -34.07 30.62
C GLY A 172 8.92 -32.74 30.62
N ALA A 173 7.93 -32.60 31.51
CA ALA A 173 7.13 -31.39 31.66
C ALA A 173 6.94 -31.05 33.15
N VAL A 174 7.41 -29.88 33.57
CA VAL A 174 7.29 -29.38 34.95
C VAL A 174 6.35 -28.20 35.00
N SER A 175 5.39 -28.26 35.91
CA SER A 175 4.51 -27.13 36.24
C SER A 175 4.65 -26.79 37.73
N VAL A 176 4.93 -25.53 38.05
CA VAL A 176 5.06 -25.01 39.42
C VAL A 176 4.07 -23.87 39.63
N THR A 177 3.02 -24.11 40.39
CA THR A 177 2.10 -23.08 40.89
C THR A 177 2.46 -22.73 42.33
N VAL A 178 2.68 -21.45 42.61
CA VAL A 178 2.97 -20.98 43.98
C VAL A 178 2.35 -19.62 44.27
N THR A 179 1.84 -19.44 45.48
CA THR A 179 1.39 -18.12 45.99
C THR A 179 2.23 -17.70 47.20
N GLY A 180 2.54 -16.41 47.29
CA GLY A 180 3.30 -15.83 48.40
C GLY A 180 4.81 -16.18 48.49
N SER A 181 5.38 -16.88 47.51
CA SER A 181 6.81 -17.21 47.42
C SER A 181 7.24 -17.45 45.96
N GLU A 182 8.50 -17.80 45.75
CA GLU A 182 9.20 -18.01 44.51
C GLU A 182 8.84 -19.35 43.85
N GLY A 183 8.90 -19.42 42.51
CA GLY A 183 8.60 -20.64 41.76
C GLY A 183 9.68 -21.70 41.96
N LEU A 184 10.82 -21.47 41.33
CA LEU A 184 12.06 -22.21 41.51
C LEU A 184 13.04 -21.35 42.32
N TYR A 185 13.39 -21.80 43.52
CA TYR A 185 14.47 -21.23 44.33
C TYR A 185 15.66 -22.19 44.27
N LEU A 186 16.83 -21.71 43.87
CA LEU A 186 18.05 -22.52 43.93
C LEU A 186 19.29 -21.78 44.44
N ILE A 187 20.20 -22.55 45.02
CA ILE A 187 21.43 -22.04 45.64
C ILE A 187 22.67 -22.30 44.75
N GLY A 188 22.54 -23.14 43.72
CA GLY A 188 23.59 -23.51 42.77
C GLY A 188 23.23 -23.26 41.31
N GLU A 189 23.37 -24.28 40.44
CA GLU A 189 23.18 -24.17 38.99
C GLU A 189 21.77 -24.54 38.50
N PHE A 190 21.31 -23.90 37.42
CA PHE A 190 20.12 -24.31 36.68
C PHE A 190 20.46 -24.55 35.21
N GLN A 191 20.12 -25.73 34.69
CA GLN A 191 20.30 -26.09 33.28
C GLN A 191 18.98 -26.61 32.67
N LEU A 192 18.59 -26.10 31.51
CA LEU A 192 17.42 -26.55 30.73
C LEU A 192 17.85 -26.85 29.29
N HIS A 193 17.84 -28.14 28.95
CA HIS A 193 18.23 -28.68 27.64
C HIS A 193 17.04 -29.20 26.82
N GLY A 194 15.88 -29.41 27.46
CA GLY A 194 14.71 -29.98 26.79
C GLY A 194 13.48 -30.13 27.71
N GLY A 195 12.32 -30.37 27.10
CA GLY A 195 11.04 -30.43 27.82
C GLY A 195 10.38 -29.06 28.01
N THR A 196 9.41 -28.97 28.92
CA THR A 196 8.79 -27.69 29.33
C THR A 196 8.99 -27.42 30.82
N LEU A 197 9.24 -26.16 31.17
CA LEU A 197 9.24 -25.64 32.53
C LEU A 197 8.27 -24.45 32.61
N ASP A 198 7.11 -24.69 33.20
CA ASP A 198 6.01 -23.75 33.34
C ASP A 198 5.89 -23.28 34.80
N ILE A 199 6.17 -22.01 35.07
CA ILE A 199 6.20 -21.44 36.42
C ILE A 199 5.20 -20.30 36.56
N ASN A 200 4.31 -20.40 37.56
CA ASN A 200 3.34 -19.38 37.93
C ASN A 200 3.54 -18.98 39.41
N ALA A 201 4.24 -17.87 39.62
CA ALA A 201 4.63 -17.32 40.93
C ALA A 201 4.26 -15.82 41.03
N PRO A 202 2.97 -15.45 40.94
CA PRO A 202 2.51 -14.08 40.70
C PRO A 202 2.91 -13.05 41.78
N ASP A 203 3.14 -13.49 43.01
CA ASP A 203 3.57 -12.63 44.13
C ASP A 203 5.11 -12.58 44.30
N GLY A 204 5.84 -13.41 43.55
CA GLY A 204 7.23 -13.75 43.82
C GLY A 204 8.16 -13.67 42.62
N ILE A 205 9.24 -14.45 42.67
CA ILE A 205 10.23 -14.58 41.59
C ILE A 205 10.03 -15.94 40.92
N GLY A 206 9.97 -15.98 39.58
CA GLY A 206 9.79 -17.22 38.84
C GLY A 206 10.96 -18.19 39.01
N ILE A 207 12.18 -17.72 38.70
CA ILE A 207 13.43 -18.43 39.00
C ILE A 207 14.32 -17.48 39.81
N PHE A 208 14.60 -17.82 41.06
CA PHE A 208 15.53 -17.09 41.92
C PHE A 208 16.80 -17.91 42.15
N THR A 209 17.96 -17.29 41.97
CA THR A 209 19.25 -17.91 42.32
C THR A 209 20.03 -17.10 43.33
N ASP A 210 20.40 -17.74 44.45
CA ASP A 210 20.98 -17.10 45.63
C ASP A 210 22.42 -17.51 45.91
N ASP A 211 23.08 -16.77 46.81
CA ASP A 211 24.54 -16.63 46.84
C ASP A 211 25.31 -17.70 47.67
N GLY A 212 24.77 -18.91 47.80
CA GLY A 212 25.16 -19.86 48.85
C GLY A 212 25.99 -21.10 48.48
N SER A 213 26.16 -21.45 47.20
CA SER A 213 26.91 -22.66 46.80
C SER A 213 28.38 -22.40 46.49
N ALA A 214 29.19 -23.46 46.63
CA ALA A 214 30.57 -23.54 46.14
C ALA A 214 30.66 -24.06 44.68
N VAL A 215 29.55 -24.56 44.13
CA VAL A 215 29.39 -24.93 42.71
C VAL A 215 29.14 -23.65 41.88
N TYR A 216 29.32 -23.72 40.56
CA TYR A 216 29.09 -22.56 39.68
C TYR A 216 27.59 -22.28 39.51
N ASN A 217 27.07 -21.20 40.11
CA ASN A 217 25.66 -20.81 40.00
C ASN A 217 25.23 -20.27 38.61
N ALA A 218 25.78 -20.80 37.52
CA ALA A 218 25.41 -20.43 36.16
C ALA A 218 23.95 -20.81 35.86
N ILE A 219 23.35 -20.11 34.92
CA ILE A 219 22.03 -20.44 34.39
C ILE A 219 22.17 -20.65 32.90
N THR A 220 21.95 -21.89 32.44
CA THR A 220 22.07 -22.30 31.04
C THR A 220 20.71 -22.77 30.55
N ILE A 221 20.23 -22.17 29.47
CA ILE A 221 19.08 -22.66 28.72
C ILE A 221 19.56 -22.85 27.29
N ASP A 222 19.71 -24.09 26.85
CA ASP A 222 20.20 -24.44 25.50
C ASP A 222 19.24 -25.38 24.73
N GLY A 223 18.03 -25.56 25.26
CA GLY A 223 16.91 -26.19 24.56
C GLY A 223 15.61 -26.16 25.37
N GLY A 224 14.54 -26.72 24.80
CA GLY A 224 13.23 -26.81 25.47
C GLY A 224 12.44 -25.50 25.50
N ALA A 225 11.43 -25.43 26.38
CA ALA A 225 10.58 -24.27 26.55
C ALA A 225 10.52 -23.83 28.02
N LEU A 226 10.72 -22.53 28.27
CA LEU A 226 10.59 -21.88 29.58
C LEU A 226 9.43 -20.88 29.54
N SER A 227 8.46 -21.07 30.43
CA SER A 227 7.32 -20.17 30.62
C SER A 227 7.31 -19.66 32.07
N ILE A 228 7.34 -18.34 32.27
CA ILE A 228 7.28 -17.72 33.59
C ILE A 228 6.19 -16.64 33.62
N GLN A 229 5.23 -16.79 34.54
CA GLN A 229 4.34 -15.73 35.00
C GLN A 229 4.66 -15.42 36.46
N ALA A 230 5.21 -14.24 36.75
CA ALA A 230 5.67 -13.88 38.10
C ALA A 230 5.72 -12.36 38.32
N ASP A 231 6.04 -11.88 39.52
CA ASP A 231 6.32 -10.45 39.71
C ASP A 231 7.71 -10.07 39.16
N ARG A 232 8.69 -10.97 39.35
CA ARG A 232 9.98 -10.96 38.64
C ARG A 232 10.21 -12.30 37.97
N GLY A 233 10.74 -12.29 36.75
CA GLY A 233 10.91 -13.52 35.97
C GLY A 233 12.07 -14.37 36.47
N LEU A 234 13.21 -14.24 35.82
CA LEU A 234 14.47 -14.86 36.19
C LEU A 234 15.35 -13.83 36.92
N TYR A 235 15.69 -14.07 38.18
CA TYR A 235 16.46 -13.12 39.00
C TYR A 235 17.61 -13.81 39.75
N ARG A 236 18.83 -13.46 39.36
CA ARG A 236 20.06 -13.88 40.03
C ARG A 236 20.58 -12.82 40.99
N ASN A 237 20.83 -13.23 42.23
CA ASN A 237 21.25 -12.40 43.35
C ASN A 237 22.68 -12.77 43.80
N ARG A 238 23.71 -12.23 43.13
CA ARG A 238 25.12 -12.36 43.55
C ARG A 238 25.72 -11.00 43.93
N ARG A 239 26.51 -10.97 45.01
CA ARG A 239 27.15 -9.76 45.57
C ARG A 239 28.66 -9.66 45.34
N GLU A 240 29.33 -10.74 44.95
CA GLU A 240 30.77 -10.78 44.69
C GLU A 240 31.09 -11.13 43.22
N GLN A 241 32.21 -10.62 42.69
CA GLN A 241 32.59 -10.85 41.29
C GLN A 241 33.05 -12.30 41.06
N VAL A 242 32.21 -13.08 40.39
CA VAL A 242 32.55 -14.42 39.88
C VAL A 242 31.96 -14.57 38.48
N ASP A 243 32.77 -15.02 37.53
CA ASP A 243 32.37 -15.24 36.13
C ASP A 243 31.35 -16.38 36.04
N ALA A 244 30.07 -16.01 36.03
CA ALA A 244 28.97 -16.93 35.87
C ALA A 244 27.77 -16.14 35.31
N ASP A 245 27.33 -16.56 34.14
CA ASP A 245 26.38 -15.81 33.32
C ASP A 245 24.97 -16.40 33.37
N ILE A 246 24.04 -15.70 32.73
CA ILE A 246 22.78 -16.28 32.26
C ILE A 246 22.93 -16.44 30.75
N THR A 247 22.92 -17.68 30.25
CA THR A 247 23.06 -17.99 28.82
C THR A 247 21.76 -18.61 28.30
N MET A 248 21.21 -18.07 27.22
CA MET A 248 20.00 -18.59 26.57
C MET A 248 20.21 -18.80 25.07
N SER A 249 19.92 -20.01 24.57
CA SER A 249 19.94 -20.37 23.15
C SER A 249 19.01 -21.53 22.82
N ASN A 250 18.66 -21.69 21.54
CA ASN A 250 17.92 -22.84 20.96
C ASN A 250 16.60 -23.22 21.67
N ALA A 251 16.00 -22.28 22.41
CA ALA A 251 14.86 -22.51 23.29
C ALA A 251 13.71 -21.51 23.07
N ASP A 252 12.50 -21.91 23.48
CA ASP A 252 11.31 -21.08 23.49
C ASP A 252 11.19 -20.36 24.85
N ILE A 253 11.37 -19.04 24.87
CA ILE A 253 11.37 -18.25 26.12
C ILE A 253 10.11 -17.38 26.21
N SER A 254 9.27 -17.59 27.22
CA SER A 254 8.14 -16.73 27.57
C SER A 254 8.28 -16.25 29.01
N ILE A 255 8.39 -14.95 29.24
CA ILE A 255 8.58 -14.38 30.60
C ILE A 255 7.71 -13.13 30.73
N HIS A 256 6.56 -13.27 31.39
CA HIS A 256 5.61 -12.19 31.65
C HIS A 256 5.78 -11.78 33.12
N SER A 257 6.26 -10.57 33.37
CA SER A 257 6.60 -10.12 34.74
C SER A 257 6.25 -8.67 35.04
N THR A 258 5.72 -8.39 36.23
CA THR A 258 5.23 -7.05 36.59
C THR A 258 6.32 -6.03 36.95
N ARG A 259 7.55 -6.47 37.27
CA ARG A 259 8.69 -5.57 37.54
C ARG A 259 9.87 -5.77 36.59
N THR A 260 10.50 -6.94 36.63
CA THR A 260 11.77 -7.21 35.92
C THR A 260 11.71 -8.60 35.30
N ALA A 261 11.98 -8.74 34.00
CA ALA A 261 11.96 -10.04 33.33
C ALA A 261 13.21 -10.88 33.62
N ILE A 262 14.41 -10.35 33.38
CA ILE A 262 15.68 -11.05 33.61
C ILE A 262 16.64 -10.14 34.38
N SER A 263 17.39 -10.68 35.35
CA SER A 263 18.41 -9.94 36.08
C SER A 263 19.61 -10.82 36.45
N ASN A 264 20.82 -10.40 36.08
CA ASN A 264 22.09 -10.92 36.62
C ASN A 264 22.86 -9.75 37.24
N ILE A 265 22.81 -9.63 38.56
CA ILE A 265 23.55 -8.56 39.24
C ILE A 265 25.06 -8.84 39.13
N LEU A 266 25.80 -7.88 38.58
CA LEU A 266 27.25 -7.89 38.29
C LEU A 266 27.74 -8.86 37.18
N GLY A 267 27.11 -10.01 36.96
CA GLY A 267 27.44 -10.96 35.87
C GLY A 267 26.78 -10.62 34.51
N ASN A 268 27.07 -11.41 33.46
CA ASN A 268 26.51 -11.17 32.11
C ASN A 268 25.13 -11.83 31.91
N ILE A 269 24.41 -11.33 30.89
CA ILE A 269 23.25 -11.98 30.29
C ILE A 269 23.54 -12.11 28.79
N ILE A 270 23.64 -13.34 28.30
CA ILE A 270 24.04 -13.71 26.94
C ILE A 270 22.86 -14.47 26.31
N ILE A 271 22.33 -13.95 25.20
CA ILE A 271 21.13 -14.50 24.54
C ILE A 271 21.41 -14.50 23.03
N HIS A 272 21.31 -15.66 22.39
CA HIS A 272 21.54 -15.86 20.95
C HIS A 272 20.69 -17.05 20.44
N ASP A 273 20.49 -17.18 19.13
CA ASP A 273 19.92 -18.39 18.48
C ASP A 273 18.63 -18.98 19.12
N LEU A 274 17.73 -18.16 19.67
CA LEU A 274 16.47 -18.62 20.27
C LEU A 274 15.41 -19.01 19.22
N THR A 275 14.57 -19.99 19.55
CA THR A 275 13.46 -20.43 18.69
C THR A 275 12.20 -19.59 18.87
N SER A 276 11.97 -19.04 20.07
CA SER A 276 10.90 -18.10 20.36
C SER A 276 11.25 -17.17 21.52
N TRP A 277 10.67 -15.97 21.53
CA TRP A 277 10.85 -14.97 22.57
C TRP A 277 9.57 -14.14 22.78
N ASP A 278 8.89 -14.36 23.91
CA ASP A 278 7.73 -13.60 24.37
C ASP A 278 7.95 -13.04 25.78
N VAL A 279 8.89 -12.10 25.89
CA VAL A 279 9.28 -11.49 27.17
C VAL A 279 8.67 -10.11 27.35
N LYS A 280 7.88 -9.93 28.41
CA LYS A 280 7.13 -8.71 28.73
C LYS A 280 7.32 -8.29 30.18
N ALA A 281 8.05 -7.20 30.41
CA ALA A 281 8.15 -6.54 31.71
C ALA A 281 8.49 -5.04 31.56
N PRO A 282 8.20 -4.18 32.55
CA PRO A 282 8.63 -2.77 32.54
C PRO A 282 10.15 -2.58 32.47
N GLN A 283 10.91 -3.55 32.97
CA GLN A 283 12.36 -3.66 32.81
C GLN A 283 12.69 -5.05 32.25
N LEU A 284 13.26 -5.11 31.04
CA LEU A 284 13.70 -6.38 30.46
C LEU A 284 14.92 -6.95 31.18
N TYR A 285 15.94 -6.13 31.43
CA TYR A 285 17.24 -6.54 31.96
C TYR A 285 17.70 -5.70 33.16
N GLY A 286 18.30 -6.35 34.15
CA GLY A 286 19.10 -5.71 35.22
C GLY A 286 20.47 -6.38 35.36
N GLY A 287 21.56 -5.62 35.27
CA GLY A 287 22.92 -6.19 35.31
C GLY A 287 23.89 -5.54 34.34
N ASN A 288 25.04 -6.21 34.15
CA ASN A 288 25.98 -5.90 33.08
C ASN A 288 25.58 -6.71 31.83
N VAL A 289 24.87 -6.10 30.88
CA VAL A 289 24.16 -6.86 29.84
C VAL A 289 25.02 -7.03 28.57
N THR A 290 25.85 -8.07 28.51
CA THR A 290 26.64 -8.43 27.31
C THR A 290 25.80 -9.19 26.28
N LEU A 291 24.83 -8.50 25.68
CA LEU A 291 23.93 -9.04 24.67
C LEU A 291 24.69 -9.37 23.38
N GLN A 292 24.89 -10.67 23.10
CA GLN A 292 25.16 -11.18 21.74
C GLN A 292 23.86 -11.45 20.97
N VAL A 293 22.84 -10.62 21.21
CA VAL A 293 21.51 -10.76 20.64
C VAL A 293 21.55 -10.53 19.14
N GLN A 294 20.95 -11.45 18.39
CA GLN A 294 20.82 -11.35 16.94
C GLN A 294 20.05 -10.07 16.56
N PRO A 295 20.56 -9.24 15.63
CA PRO A 295 19.82 -8.10 15.11
C PRO A 295 18.56 -8.56 14.35
N ALA A 296 17.58 -7.67 14.20
CA ALA A 296 16.39 -7.92 13.38
C ALA A 296 16.74 -8.23 11.91
N ASP A 297 15.84 -8.92 11.19
CA ASP A 297 15.93 -9.05 9.74
C ASP A 297 15.60 -7.72 9.05
N TYR A 298 16.66 -6.97 8.77
CA TYR A 298 16.64 -5.74 7.99
C TYR A 298 16.73 -5.97 6.47
N ILE A 299 16.83 -7.20 5.94
CA ILE A 299 17.09 -7.45 4.49
C ILE A 299 16.02 -6.78 3.62
N ARG A 300 14.75 -6.93 3.98
CA ARG A 300 13.61 -6.31 3.25
C ARG A 300 13.63 -4.78 3.33
N LEU A 301 13.97 -4.22 4.49
CA LEU A 301 14.05 -2.77 4.70
C LEU A 301 15.25 -2.14 3.99
N HIS A 302 16.42 -2.78 3.99
CA HIS A 302 17.60 -2.33 3.24
C HIS A 302 17.36 -2.31 1.73
N ALA A 303 16.69 -3.33 1.18
CA ALA A 303 16.30 -3.34 -0.24
C ALA A 303 15.36 -2.17 -0.58
N LEU A 304 14.40 -1.88 0.30
CA LEU A 304 13.44 -0.79 0.13
C LEU A 304 14.11 0.60 0.23
N LEU A 305 15.00 0.80 1.21
CA LEU A 305 15.76 2.05 1.36
C LEU A 305 16.66 2.32 0.16
N LYS A 306 17.25 1.27 -0.43
CA LYS A 306 17.96 1.42 -1.71
C LYS A 306 17.01 1.89 -2.82
N GLN A 307 15.83 1.27 -2.96
CA GLN A 307 14.84 1.69 -3.96
C GLN A 307 14.48 3.17 -3.83
N VAL A 308 14.36 3.71 -2.60
CA VAL A 308 14.10 5.15 -2.39
C VAL A 308 15.26 6.03 -2.85
N ASN A 309 16.51 5.63 -2.57
CA ASN A 309 17.70 6.37 -3.01
C ASN A 309 17.87 6.37 -4.55
N ASP A 310 17.29 5.39 -5.25
CA ASP A 310 17.26 5.32 -6.72
C ASP A 310 16.12 6.20 -7.33
N LEU A 311 15.28 6.88 -6.53
CA LEU A 311 14.20 7.78 -7.00
C LEU A 311 14.70 9.22 -7.23
N ASN A 312 14.21 9.85 -8.31
CA ASN A 312 14.45 11.26 -8.58
C ASN A 312 13.33 12.16 -8.03
N GLU A 313 13.64 12.95 -6.99
CA GLU A 313 12.73 13.94 -6.38
C GLU A 313 12.00 14.82 -7.40
N ALA A 314 12.71 15.30 -8.42
CA ALA A 314 12.22 16.27 -9.39
C ALA A 314 11.10 15.75 -10.31
N LEU A 315 10.72 14.47 -10.18
CA LEU A 315 9.59 13.89 -10.91
C LEU A 315 8.27 13.90 -10.10
N TYR A 316 8.32 14.11 -8.77
CA TYR A 316 7.19 13.87 -7.87
C TYR A 316 6.63 15.14 -7.20
N MET A 317 5.37 15.08 -6.79
CA MET A 317 4.75 16.13 -5.98
C MET A 317 5.39 16.19 -4.58
N SER A 318 5.80 17.40 -4.17
CA SER A 318 6.59 17.63 -2.95
C SER A 318 5.88 17.19 -1.66
N ASN A 319 4.55 17.11 -1.63
CA ASN A 319 3.80 16.60 -0.48
C ASN A 319 4.01 15.09 -0.26
N GLY A 320 3.98 14.29 -1.34
CA GLY A 320 4.27 12.86 -1.29
C GLY A 320 5.75 12.59 -1.00
N TRP A 321 6.64 13.38 -1.63
CA TRP A 321 8.08 13.28 -1.38
C TRP A 321 8.45 13.60 0.08
N ASN A 322 7.93 14.70 0.64
CA ASN A 322 8.18 15.05 2.04
C ASN A 322 7.69 13.96 3.01
N ALA A 323 6.52 13.36 2.77
CA ALA A 323 6.01 12.27 3.60
C ALA A 323 6.90 11.01 3.55
N LEU A 324 7.48 10.69 2.38
CA LEU A 324 8.48 9.62 2.24
C LEU A 324 9.77 9.95 3.00
N GLN A 325 10.24 11.18 2.90
CA GLN A 325 11.44 11.67 3.59
C GLN A 325 11.26 11.76 5.13
N GLU A 326 10.03 11.93 5.63
CA GLU A 326 9.71 11.81 7.05
C GLU A 326 9.81 10.36 7.53
N SER A 327 9.25 9.40 6.79
CA SER A 327 9.37 7.97 7.11
C SER A 327 10.82 7.48 7.09
N MET A 328 11.64 7.92 6.12
CA MET A 328 13.08 7.59 6.10
C MET A 328 13.81 8.08 7.36
N LYS A 329 13.47 9.27 7.88
CA LYS A 329 14.09 9.84 9.08
C LYS A 329 13.63 9.16 10.38
N ALA A 330 12.51 8.43 10.33
CA ALA A 330 12.01 7.65 11.47
C ALA A 330 12.68 6.26 11.59
N VAL A 331 13.47 5.83 10.60
CA VAL A 331 14.10 4.50 10.59
C VAL A 331 15.14 4.37 11.70
N LYS A 332 15.04 3.25 12.42
CA LYS A 332 15.95 2.82 13.48
C LYS A 332 16.68 1.55 13.05
N MET A 333 18.00 1.55 13.20
CA MET A 333 18.90 0.44 12.80
C MET A 333 19.50 -0.31 14.00
N ASP A 334 18.95 -0.09 15.19
CA ASP A 334 19.36 -0.63 16.49
C ASP A 334 18.36 -1.69 17.03
N LYS A 335 17.57 -2.31 16.15
CA LYS A 335 16.56 -3.32 16.53
C LYS A 335 17.08 -4.75 16.52
N HIS A 336 16.60 -5.51 17.49
CA HIS A 336 16.93 -6.90 17.77
C HIS A 336 15.87 -7.84 17.20
N PHE A 337 16.14 -9.14 17.11
CA PHE A 337 15.20 -10.11 16.52
C PHE A 337 13.80 -10.10 17.18
N TYR A 338 13.71 -9.82 18.49
CA TYR A 338 12.44 -9.69 19.22
C TYR A 338 11.72 -8.35 19.00
N GLU A 339 12.31 -7.41 18.25
CA GLU A 339 11.71 -6.14 17.83
C GLU A 339 11.35 -6.17 16.33
N GLN A 340 11.28 -7.36 15.70
CA GLN A 340 11.01 -7.51 14.26
C GLN A 340 9.71 -6.81 13.83
N ASP A 341 8.67 -6.79 14.66
CA ASP A 341 7.41 -6.09 14.40
C ASP A 341 7.61 -4.58 14.16
N GLU A 342 8.58 -3.94 14.83
CA GLU A 342 8.93 -2.54 14.54
C GLU A 342 9.66 -2.40 13.20
N VAL A 343 10.47 -3.38 12.80
CA VAL A 343 11.17 -3.36 11.50
C VAL A 343 10.21 -3.62 10.34
N ASP A 344 9.27 -4.54 10.50
CA ASP A 344 8.19 -4.79 9.54
C ASP A 344 7.20 -3.61 9.47
N ALA A 345 6.96 -2.91 10.58
CA ALA A 345 6.21 -1.64 10.57
C ALA A 345 6.96 -0.52 9.83
N MET A 346 8.27 -0.36 10.05
CA MET A 346 9.09 0.62 9.32
C MET A 346 9.14 0.32 7.81
N TYR A 347 9.27 -0.95 7.43
CA TYR A 347 9.14 -1.40 6.04
C TYR A 347 7.76 -1.05 5.46
N THR A 348 6.69 -1.34 6.19
CA THR A 348 5.31 -1.15 5.74
C THR A 348 4.98 0.33 5.50
N ASP A 349 5.38 1.23 6.41
CA ASP A 349 5.11 2.66 6.25
C ASP A 349 5.87 3.26 5.06
N ILE A 350 7.17 2.96 4.91
CA ILE A 350 7.96 3.43 3.76
C ILE A 350 7.39 2.88 2.45
N LYS A 351 7.00 1.60 2.41
CA LYS A 351 6.39 0.99 1.22
C LYS A 351 5.09 1.70 0.84
N ALA A 352 4.25 2.02 1.83
CA ALA A 352 3.03 2.79 1.62
C ALA A 352 3.29 4.23 1.15
N LYS A 353 4.38 4.88 1.59
CA LYS A 353 4.77 6.20 1.07
C LYS A 353 5.22 6.14 -0.40
N ILE A 354 6.02 5.13 -0.77
CA ILE A 354 6.45 4.91 -2.16
C ILE A 354 5.25 4.67 -3.07
N ASP A 355 4.32 3.79 -2.66
CA ASP A 355 3.11 3.47 -3.42
C ASP A 355 2.13 4.65 -3.53
N ALA A 356 2.26 5.66 -2.66
CA ALA A 356 1.48 6.89 -2.66
C ALA A 356 2.17 8.07 -3.38
N LEU A 357 3.35 7.87 -4.00
CA LEU A 357 4.01 8.91 -4.79
C LEU A 357 3.19 9.24 -6.06
N VAL A 358 3.04 10.54 -6.31
CA VAL A 358 2.33 11.06 -7.49
C VAL A 358 3.31 11.88 -8.32
N TYR A 359 3.40 11.58 -9.62
CA TYR A 359 4.23 12.35 -10.56
C TYR A 359 3.69 13.78 -10.73
N LEU A 360 4.59 14.72 -11.01
CA LEU A 360 4.23 16.06 -11.49
C LEU A 360 3.52 15.97 -12.84
N SER A 361 2.60 16.89 -13.10
CA SER A 361 2.00 17.07 -14.43
C SER A 361 3.07 17.39 -15.48
N ALA A 362 2.83 17.01 -16.73
CA ALA A 362 3.64 17.44 -17.86
C ALA A 362 3.47 18.95 -18.14
N ASP A 363 4.39 19.53 -18.89
CA ASP A 363 4.33 20.90 -19.39
C ASP A 363 3.48 20.98 -20.67
N TYR A 364 2.37 21.70 -20.59
CA TYR A 364 1.42 21.94 -21.68
C TYR A 364 1.59 23.31 -22.36
N THR A 365 2.64 24.08 -22.06
CA THR A 365 2.89 25.40 -22.70
C THR A 365 2.95 25.28 -24.22
N GLY A 366 3.72 24.34 -24.76
CA GLY A 366 3.81 24.10 -26.20
C GLY A 366 2.47 23.78 -26.89
N ILE A 367 1.54 23.12 -26.19
CA ILE A 367 0.18 22.86 -26.68
C ILE A 367 -0.63 24.17 -26.72
N HIS A 368 -0.59 24.98 -25.66
CA HIS A 368 -1.28 26.27 -25.61
C HIS A 368 -0.73 27.25 -26.68
N ASP A 369 0.58 27.28 -26.86
CA ASP A 369 1.27 28.07 -27.88
C ASP A 369 0.96 27.59 -29.31
N ALA A 370 0.59 26.33 -29.52
CA ALA A 370 0.10 25.83 -30.79
C ALA A 370 -1.36 26.26 -31.03
N LEU A 371 -2.22 26.13 -30.02
CA LEU A 371 -3.63 26.54 -30.08
C LEU A 371 -3.79 28.05 -30.34
N GLN A 372 -2.92 28.89 -29.79
CA GLN A 372 -2.91 30.34 -30.06
C GLN A 372 -2.55 30.72 -31.51
N LYS A 373 -2.00 29.80 -32.31
CA LYS A 373 -1.61 30.05 -33.71
C LYS A 373 -2.72 29.71 -34.72
N VAL A 374 -3.86 29.17 -34.27
CA VAL A 374 -5.01 28.88 -35.13
C VAL A 374 -5.54 30.20 -35.72
N PRO A 375 -5.67 30.34 -37.06
CA PRO A 375 -6.02 31.61 -37.68
C PRO A 375 -7.48 31.99 -37.39
N ALA A 376 -7.70 33.25 -36.99
CA ALA A 376 -9.01 33.77 -36.57
C ALA A 376 -10.08 33.86 -37.68
N GLN A 377 -9.71 33.61 -38.94
CA GLN A 377 -10.59 33.53 -40.11
C GLN A 377 -10.57 32.11 -40.67
N ILE A 378 -10.75 31.11 -39.80
CA ILE A 378 -10.62 29.70 -40.14
C ILE A 378 -11.59 29.28 -41.25
N GLU A 379 -12.73 29.96 -41.38
CA GLU A 379 -13.77 29.77 -42.41
C GLU A 379 -13.25 29.95 -43.85
N CYS A 380 -12.15 30.68 -44.05
CA CYS A 380 -11.49 30.86 -45.34
C CYS A 380 -10.80 29.59 -45.89
N TYR A 381 -10.63 28.57 -45.05
CA TYR A 381 -9.90 27.34 -45.38
C TYR A 381 -10.82 26.15 -45.71
N THR A 382 -10.31 25.16 -46.44
CA THR A 382 -11.05 23.96 -46.90
C THR A 382 -11.51 23.11 -45.72
N ASP A 383 -12.70 22.53 -45.82
CA ASP A 383 -13.27 21.74 -44.72
C ASP A 383 -12.44 20.48 -44.44
N ALA A 384 -11.79 19.92 -45.46
CA ALA A 384 -10.86 18.79 -45.33
C ALA A 384 -9.55 19.12 -44.58
N SER A 385 -9.00 20.34 -44.73
CA SER A 385 -7.82 20.77 -43.96
C SER A 385 -8.20 21.20 -42.55
N ARG A 386 -9.37 21.85 -42.37
CA ARG A 386 -9.93 22.17 -41.05
C ARG A 386 -10.20 20.93 -40.20
N GLN A 387 -10.80 19.88 -40.77
CA GLN A 387 -11.15 18.67 -40.01
C GLN A 387 -9.91 18.02 -39.38
N LYS A 388 -8.80 17.89 -40.12
CA LYS A 388 -7.52 17.36 -39.60
C LYS A 388 -7.03 18.13 -38.36
N LEU A 389 -7.21 19.45 -38.35
CA LEU A 389 -6.85 20.29 -37.21
C LEU A 389 -7.81 20.11 -36.04
N TYR A 390 -9.13 20.05 -36.29
CA TYR A 390 -10.12 19.79 -35.25
C TYR A 390 -9.98 18.39 -34.62
N ASP A 391 -9.65 17.38 -35.41
CA ASP A 391 -9.39 16.01 -34.95
C ASP A 391 -8.20 15.98 -33.97
N LEU A 392 -7.13 16.76 -34.24
CA LEU A 392 -6.01 16.93 -33.33
C LEU A 392 -6.41 17.73 -32.07
N ILE A 393 -7.17 18.82 -32.20
CA ILE A 393 -7.59 19.63 -31.04
C ILE A 393 -8.49 18.82 -30.09
N LEU A 394 -9.37 17.97 -30.63
CA LEU A 394 -10.28 17.13 -29.86
C LEU A 394 -9.57 16.01 -29.08
N ASN A 395 -8.44 15.50 -29.60
CA ASN A 395 -7.73 14.35 -29.06
C ASN A 395 -6.43 14.72 -28.31
N ILE A 396 -6.29 15.95 -27.82
CA ILE A 396 -5.16 16.36 -27.00
C ILE A 396 -5.14 15.53 -25.69
N PRO A 397 -4.03 14.85 -25.36
CA PRO A 397 -3.94 14.02 -24.16
C PRO A 397 -3.67 14.90 -22.92
N TRP A 398 -4.73 15.33 -22.24
CA TRP A 398 -4.68 16.21 -21.06
C TRP A 398 -4.34 15.51 -19.72
N ASP A 399 -4.04 14.21 -19.75
CA ASP A 399 -3.80 13.33 -18.60
C ASP A 399 -2.32 13.05 -18.31
N LYS A 400 -1.41 13.70 -19.05
CA LYS A 400 0.03 13.37 -19.08
C LYS A 400 0.83 13.94 -17.92
N ASN A 401 1.76 13.11 -17.43
CA ASN A 401 2.71 13.43 -16.36
C ASN A 401 4.12 13.72 -16.93
N ILE A 402 5.01 14.28 -16.11
CA ILE A 402 6.37 14.72 -16.51
C ILE A 402 7.21 13.64 -17.21
N THR A 403 7.00 12.35 -16.93
CA THR A 403 7.69 11.25 -17.62
C THR A 403 7.26 11.05 -19.08
N GLU A 404 6.09 11.57 -19.46
CA GLU A 404 5.47 11.46 -20.79
C GLU A 404 5.69 12.70 -21.67
N GLN A 405 6.46 13.71 -21.22
CA GLN A 405 6.61 15.03 -21.87
C GLN A 405 6.78 14.98 -23.39
N LYS A 406 7.63 14.07 -23.88
CA LYS A 406 7.91 13.87 -25.32
C LYS A 406 6.66 13.61 -26.17
N ILE A 407 5.60 13.04 -25.58
CA ILE A 407 4.30 12.85 -26.24
C ILE A 407 3.67 14.22 -26.52
N LEU A 408 3.64 15.12 -25.54
CA LEU A 408 3.12 16.48 -25.70
C LEU A 408 3.95 17.31 -26.67
N ASP A 409 5.28 17.24 -26.59
CA ASP A 409 6.19 17.95 -27.51
C ASP A 409 5.92 17.55 -28.97
N THR A 410 5.71 16.25 -29.20
CA THR A 410 5.37 15.69 -30.51
C THR A 410 3.98 16.16 -30.96
N TYR A 411 3.00 16.16 -30.06
CA TYR A 411 1.61 16.57 -30.34
C TYR A 411 1.49 18.07 -30.64
N ALA A 412 2.22 18.91 -29.88
CA ALA A 412 2.33 20.35 -30.11
C ALA A 412 2.92 20.65 -31.49
N LYS A 413 3.94 19.88 -31.90
CA LYS A 413 4.45 19.95 -33.27
C LYS A 413 3.39 19.55 -34.30
N SER A 414 2.66 18.46 -34.09
CA SER A 414 1.59 18.03 -35.01
C SER A 414 0.48 19.07 -35.17
N LEU A 415 0.10 19.77 -34.10
CA LEU A 415 -0.84 20.91 -34.18
C LEU A 415 -0.27 22.05 -35.03
N VAL A 416 0.99 22.44 -34.83
CA VAL A 416 1.65 23.48 -35.65
C VAL A 416 1.78 23.05 -37.12
N ASP A 417 2.18 21.82 -37.39
CA ASP A 417 2.30 21.27 -38.74
C ASP A 417 0.92 21.21 -39.44
N ALA A 418 -0.16 20.91 -38.72
CA ALA A 418 -1.53 20.94 -39.25
C ALA A 418 -2.03 22.37 -39.53
N ILE A 419 -1.73 23.34 -38.66
CA ILE A 419 -2.03 24.77 -38.89
C ILE A 419 -1.30 25.29 -40.15
N ASN A 420 -0.04 24.89 -40.34
CA ASN A 420 0.76 25.24 -41.52
C ASN A 420 0.27 24.56 -42.81
N GLN A 421 -0.56 23.50 -42.71
CA GLN A 421 -1.14 22.74 -43.82
C GLN A 421 -2.62 23.09 -44.08
N LEU A 422 -3.12 24.20 -43.54
CA LEU A 422 -4.46 24.71 -43.86
C LEU A 422 -4.51 25.24 -45.30
N GLU A 423 -5.41 24.67 -46.11
CA GLU A 423 -5.57 25.00 -47.54
C GLU A 423 -6.67 26.07 -47.71
N LEU A 424 -6.45 27.13 -48.50
CA LEU A 424 -7.48 28.14 -48.75
C LEU A 424 -8.58 27.64 -49.70
N LYS A 425 -9.81 28.15 -49.51
CA LYS A 425 -10.92 27.94 -50.45
C LYS A 425 -10.65 28.61 -51.80
N PRO A 426 -11.07 28.02 -52.93
CA PRO A 426 -10.89 28.62 -54.26
C PRO A 426 -11.70 29.92 -54.38
N GLN A 427 -11.08 30.95 -54.95
CA GLN A 427 -11.72 32.25 -55.20
C GLN A 427 -12.63 32.19 -56.44
N PRO A 428 -13.85 32.76 -56.40
CA PRO A 428 -14.70 32.84 -57.59
C PRO A 428 -14.09 33.77 -58.67
N ALA A 429 -14.30 33.42 -59.93
CA ALA A 429 -13.76 34.15 -61.07
C ALA A 429 -14.39 35.55 -61.24
N PRO A 430 -13.63 36.55 -61.74
CA PRO A 430 -14.14 37.91 -61.96
C PRO A 430 -15.07 37.98 -63.19
N VAL A 431 -16.19 38.68 -63.05
CA VAL A 431 -17.11 39.00 -64.16
C VAL A 431 -16.65 40.30 -64.84
N ILE A 432 -16.59 40.29 -66.17
CA ILE A 432 -16.23 41.45 -67.00
C ILE A 432 -17.52 42.11 -67.52
N PRO A 433 -17.71 43.44 -67.39
CA PRO A 433 -18.93 44.10 -67.86
C PRO A 433 -18.97 44.30 -69.38
N ALA A 434 -20.16 44.17 -69.97
CA ALA A 434 -20.45 44.49 -71.36
C ALA A 434 -20.39 46.01 -71.61
N LEU A 435 -19.68 46.44 -72.65
CA LEU A 435 -19.39 47.83 -72.98
C LEU A 435 -19.25 48.03 -74.50
N ILE A 436 -19.73 49.17 -75.02
CA ILE A 436 -19.41 49.64 -76.36
C ILE A 436 -17.99 50.21 -76.35
N VAL A 437 -17.07 49.60 -77.10
CA VAL A 437 -15.66 50.01 -77.21
C VAL A 437 -15.36 50.87 -78.44
N GLN A 438 -16.27 50.93 -79.42
CA GLN A 438 -16.13 51.76 -80.62
C GLN A 438 -17.50 52.17 -81.18
N GLY A 439 -17.59 53.36 -81.79
CA GLY A 439 -18.81 53.86 -82.45
C GLY A 439 -19.76 54.69 -81.58
N ALA A 440 -19.52 54.77 -80.27
CA ALA A 440 -20.27 55.66 -79.39
C ALA A 440 -20.11 57.15 -79.81
N ASN A 441 -21.18 57.92 -79.68
CA ASN A 441 -21.26 59.37 -79.97
C ASN A 441 -20.96 59.78 -81.42
N GLN A 442 -21.04 58.85 -82.39
CA GLN A 442 -20.88 59.19 -83.81
C GLN A 442 -22.09 59.95 -84.37
N SER A 443 -21.83 60.90 -85.28
CA SER A 443 -22.87 61.58 -86.08
C SER A 443 -22.95 60.96 -87.46
N ILE A 444 -24.15 60.54 -87.88
CA ILE A 444 -24.41 59.76 -89.09
C ILE A 444 -25.42 60.53 -89.97
N ARG A 445 -25.17 60.65 -91.27
CA ARG A 445 -26.18 61.24 -92.18
C ARG A 445 -27.26 60.21 -92.51
N GLN A 446 -28.52 60.62 -92.61
CA GLN A 446 -29.61 59.73 -93.01
C GLN A 446 -29.30 59.04 -94.35
N GLY A 447 -29.20 57.71 -94.35
CA GLY A 447 -28.83 56.91 -95.52
C GLY A 447 -27.35 56.52 -95.63
N GLU A 448 -26.50 56.87 -94.67
CA GLU A 448 -25.14 56.33 -94.55
C GLU A 448 -25.12 55.09 -93.64
N GLN A 449 -24.05 54.29 -93.74
CA GLN A 449 -23.77 53.18 -92.83
C GLN A 449 -23.00 53.68 -91.60
N ALA A 450 -23.23 53.05 -90.45
CA ALA A 450 -22.53 53.34 -89.21
C ALA A 450 -22.19 52.05 -88.47
N SER A 451 -21.07 52.02 -87.75
CA SER A 451 -20.57 50.81 -87.10
C SER A 451 -20.28 51.02 -85.63
N PHE A 452 -20.65 50.04 -84.81
CA PHE A 452 -20.50 50.00 -83.36
C PHE A 452 -19.84 48.67 -82.97
N THR A 453 -18.99 48.65 -81.95
CA THR A 453 -18.29 47.45 -81.49
C THR A 453 -18.47 47.29 -79.98
N ALA A 454 -18.94 46.14 -79.51
CA ALA A 454 -18.95 45.79 -78.09
C ALA A 454 -17.80 44.83 -77.72
N ASN A 455 -17.42 44.79 -76.44
CA ASN A 455 -16.46 43.82 -75.89
C ASN A 455 -17.08 42.43 -75.60
N THR A 456 -18.34 42.20 -75.98
CA THR A 456 -19.05 40.90 -75.85
C THR A 456 -18.66 39.95 -76.98
N ALA A 457 -18.62 38.65 -76.68
CA ALA A 457 -18.37 37.62 -77.68
C ALA A 457 -19.56 37.47 -78.64
N TYR A 458 -19.29 37.17 -79.90
CA TYR A 458 -20.33 36.99 -80.93
C TYR A 458 -21.37 35.91 -80.54
N GLU A 459 -20.93 34.83 -79.92
CA GLU A 459 -21.75 33.72 -79.41
C GLU A 459 -22.76 34.14 -78.33
N GLU A 460 -22.53 35.28 -77.68
CA GLU A 460 -23.38 35.81 -76.61
C GLU A 460 -24.41 36.81 -77.13
N PHE A 461 -24.33 37.26 -78.38
CA PHE A 461 -25.22 38.29 -78.94
C PHE A 461 -26.66 37.79 -79.13
N ILE A 462 -27.63 38.51 -78.55
CA ILE A 462 -29.05 38.18 -78.59
C ILE A 462 -29.82 39.12 -79.52
N ALA A 463 -29.65 40.45 -79.34
CA ALA A 463 -30.44 41.44 -80.05
C ALA A 463 -29.78 42.82 -80.12
N LEU A 464 -30.23 43.62 -81.08
CA LEU A 464 -29.93 45.04 -81.23
C LEU A 464 -31.21 45.86 -80.99
N GLU A 465 -31.14 46.86 -80.12
CA GLU A 465 -32.19 47.87 -79.95
C GLU A 465 -31.67 49.25 -80.36
N ILE A 466 -32.55 50.08 -80.92
CA ILE A 466 -32.38 51.54 -81.00
C ILE A 466 -33.64 52.18 -80.42
N ASP A 467 -33.47 53.12 -79.50
CA ASP A 467 -34.55 53.82 -78.79
C ASP A 467 -35.61 52.85 -78.23
N GLU A 468 -35.16 51.82 -77.50
CA GLU A 468 -36.00 50.75 -76.91
C GLU A 468 -36.76 49.88 -77.92
N ASN A 469 -36.56 50.05 -79.23
CA ASN A 469 -37.16 49.26 -80.29
C ASN A 469 -36.15 48.21 -80.82
N ILE A 470 -36.52 46.93 -80.78
CA ILE A 470 -35.71 45.84 -81.37
C ILE A 470 -35.65 46.02 -82.89
N ILE A 471 -34.43 46.13 -83.42
CA ILE A 471 -34.18 46.31 -84.85
C ILE A 471 -34.16 44.97 -85.56
N SER A 472 -34.77 44.90 -86.74
CA SER A 472 -34.89 43.64 -87.48
C SER A 472 -33.54 43.21 -88.08
N PRO A 473 -33.15 41.92 -88.06
CA PRO A 473 -31.85 41.45 -88.59
C PRO A 473 -31.59 41.70 -90.08
N ASN A 474 -32.54 42.20 -90.85
CA ASN A 474 -32.35 42.66 -92.23
C ASN A 474 -32.01 44.16 -92.34
N GLN A 475 -31.95 44.90 -91.22
CA GLN A 475 -31.64 46.34 -91.15
C GLN A 475 -30.21 46.62 -90.64
N TYR A 476 -29.50 45.60 -90.16
CA TYR A 476 -28.10 45.67 -89.75
C TYR A 476 -27.34 44.42 -90.20
N THR A 477 -26.02 44.41 -90.02
CA THR A 477 -25.20 43.20 -90.08
C THR A 477 -24.38 43.06 -88.80
N VAL A 478 -24.14 41.82 -88.37
CA VAL A 478 -23.26 41.49 -87.25
C VAL A 478 -22.11 40.60 -87.74
N LYS A 479 -20.90 40.80 -87.23
CA LYS A 479 -19.69 40.06 -87.65
C LYS A 479 -19.00 39.34 -86.49
N GLU A 480 -18.37 38.23 -86.84
CA GLU A 480 -17.59 37.35 -85.96
C GLU A 480 -16.31 38.05 -85.46
N GLY A 481 -15.94 37.78 -84.20
CA GLY A 481 -14.98 38.57 -83.41
C GLY A 481 -15.68 39.26 -82.24
N SER A 482 -15.10 40.36 -81.73
CA SER A 482 -15.81 41.29 -80.84
C SER A 482 -17.08 41.77 -81.54
N THR A 483 -18.23 41.84 -80.86
CA THR A 483 -19.53 42.05 -81.50
C THR A 483 -19.59 43.39 -82.28
N VAL A 484 -19.34 43.36 -83.59
CA VAL A 484 -19.46 44.52 -84.48
C VAL A 484 -20.83 44.55 -85.11
N ILE A 485 -21.61 45.60 -84.85
CA ILE A 485 -22.89 45.91 -85.47
C ILE A 485 -22.68 47.00 -86.51
N THR A 486 -23.13 46.79 -87.76
CA THR A 486 -23.18 47.83 -88.79
C THR A 486 -24.62 48.08 -89.22
N LEU A 487 -25.13 49.29 -88.98
CA LEU A 487 -26.46 49.73 -89.42
C LEU A 487 -26.48 49.95 -90.94
N LEU A 488 -27.53 49.49 -91.62
CA LEU A 488 -27.68 49.64 -93.07
C LEU A 488 -28.36 50.98 -93.44
N PRO A 489 -28.16 51.49 -94.67
CA PRO A 489 -28.71 52.77 -95.14
C PRO A 489 -30.23 52.92 -94.96
N ASP A 490 -30.99 51.83 -95.10
CA ASP A 490 -32.44 51.88 -94.98
C ASP A 490 -32.92 51.88 -93.51
N CYS A 491 -32.06 51.52 -92.56
CA CYS A 491 -32.26 51.76 -91.14
C CYS A 491 -32.06 53.24 -90.81
N THR A 492 -30.94 53.84 -91.24
CA THR A 492 -30.59 55.24 -90.91
C THR A 492 -31.46 56.27 -91.62
N LYS A 493 -32.16 55.89 -92.71
CA LYS A 493 -33.24 56.70 -93.34
C LYS A 493 -34.55 56.73 -92.54
N GLN A 494 -34.83 55.71 -91.74
CA GLN A 494 -36.10 55.59 -90.99
C GLN A 494 -36.05 56.32 -89.64
N LEU A 495 -34.85 56.49 -89.08
CA LEU A 495 -34.61 57.32 -87.89
C LEU A 495 -34.81 58.80 -88.21
N GLN A 496 -35.43 59.53 -87.27
CA GLN A 496 -35.60 60.99 -87.36
C GLN A 496 -34.27 61.72 -87.11
N PRO A 497 -34.08 62.97 -87.56
CA PRO A 497 -32.92 63.76 -87.15
C PRO A 497 -32.96 64.06 -85.63
N GLY A 498 -31.91 63.69 -84.90
CA GLY A 498 -31.89 63.75 -83.44
C GLY A 498 -30.80 62.90 -82.81
N MET A 499 -30.79 62.83 -81.48
CA MET A 499 -29.95 61.91 -80.70
C MET A 499 -30.75 60.63 -80.39
N HIS A 500 -30.10 59.49 -80.56
CA HIS A 500 -30.64 58.13 -80.40
C HIS A 500 -29.78 57.32 -79.43
N THR A 501 -30.34 56.28 -78.84
CA THR A 501 -29.61 55.33 -77.98
C THR A 501 -29.61 53.95 -78.61
N LEU A 502 -28.42 53.38 -78.81
CA LEU A 502 -28.20 52.02 -79.31
C LEU A 502 -27.81 51.09 -78.16
N ARG A 503 -28.41 49.88 -78.15
CA ARG A 503 -28.19 48.87 -77.11
C ARG A 503 -27.91 47.52 -77.76
N ILE A 504 -26.78 46.90 -77.42
CA ILE A 504 -26.40 45.55 -77.81
C ILE A 504 -26.66 44.66 -76.60
N ILE A 505 -27.60 43.72 -76.74
CA ILE A 505 -27.98 42.78 -75.67
C ILE A 505 -27.22 41.48 -75.85
N SER A 506 -26.57 41.01 -74.78
CA SER A 506 -25.90 39.71 -74.71
C SER A 506 -26.37 38.88 -73.51
N SER A 507 -26.00 37.60 -73.47
CA SER A 507 -26.20 36.74 -72.30
C SER A 507 -25.36 37.15 -71.07
N THR A 508 -24.36 38.01 -71.27
CA THR A 508 -23.43 38.52 -70.24
C THR A 508 -23.72 39.95 -69.78
N GLY A 509 -24.54 40.71 -70.49
CA GLY A 509 -24.94 42.07 -70.12
C GLY A 509 -25.58 42.87 -71.25
N ILE A 510 -25.70 44.17 -71.06
CA ILE A 510 -26.16 45.11 -72.08
C ILE A 510 -25.07 46.16 -72.28
N ALA A 511 -24.62 46.34 -73.52
CA ALA A 511 -23.68 47.38 -73.92
C ALA A 511 -24.44 48.52 -74.61
N GLU A 512 -24.37 49.72 -74.05
CA GLU A 512 -25.22 50.87 -74.43
C GLU A 512 -24.40 52.10 -74.82
N CYS A 513 -24.84 52.85 -75.83
CA CYS A 513 -24.26 54.15 -76.21
C CYS A 513 -25.25 55.02 -76.99
N SER A 514 -25.06 56.34 -76.95
CA SER A 514 -25.81 57.27 -77.82
C SER A 514 -25.10 57.54 -79.15
N PHE A 515 -25.86 57.99 -80.16
CA PHE A 515 -25.38 58.45 -81.46
C PHE A 515 -26.35 59.51 -82.03
N THR A 516 -25.97 60.21 -83.11
CA THR A 516 -26.76 61.32 -83.66
C THR A 516 -27.06 61.10 -85.15
N ILE A 517 -28.31 61.33 -85.56
CA ILE A 517 -28.75 61.33 -86.97
C ILE A 517 -28.89 62.78 -87.45
N ILE A 518 -28.29 63.10 -88.61
CA ILE A 518 -28.34 64.42 -89.24
C ILE A 518 -28.91 64.37 -90.67
N THR A 519 -29.51 65.48 -91.11
CA THR A 519 -30.16 65.60 -92.42
C THR A 519 -29.17 65.72 -93.58
N ALA A 520 -29.61 65.36 -94.79
CA ALA A 520 -28.76 65.26 -95.97
C ALA A 520 -28.35 66.61 -96.62
N ALA A 521 -28.62 67.76 -95.99
CA ALA A 521 -28.56 69.08 -96.63
C ALA A 521 -27.89 70.19 -95.80
N GLU A 522 -26.83 69.87 -95.04
CA GLU A 522 -25.94 70.88 -94.46
C GLU A 522 -24.46 70.44 -94.54
N LYS A 523 -23.57 71.44 -94.57
CA LYS A 523 -22.14 71.27 -94.91
C LYS A 523 -21.23 72.05 -93.95
N ASP A 524 -20.25 71.31 -93.44
CA ASP A 524 -18.94 71.69 -92.89
C ASP A 524 -18.81 73.07 -92.22
N GLN A 525 -18.78 73.09 -90.89
CA GLN A 525 -17.82 73.92 -90.17
C GLN A 525 -17.03 73.04 -89.19
N GLU A 526 -15.70 73.03 -89.36
CA GLU A 526 -14.75 72.35 -88.51
C GLU A 526 -13.66 73.35 -88.08
N GLN A 527 -13.23 73.29 -86.81
CA GLN A 527 -11.99 73.93 -86.27
C GLN A 527 -12.02 75.49 -86.19
N PRO A 528 -11.06 76.19 -85.52
CA PRO A 528 -9.81 75.70 -84.89
C PRO A 528 -9.46 76.14 -83.44
N VAL A 529 -9.04 75.14 -82.64
CA VAL A 529 -7.93 75.02 -81.64
C VAL A 529 -7.35 76.20 -80.80
N SER A 530 -7.19 75.92 -79.46
CA SER A 530 -5.98 76.15 -78.60
C SER A 530 -5.53 77.57 -78.18
N PRO A 531 -4.52 77.77 -77.26
CA PRO A 531 -3.98 76.94 -76.14
C PRO A 531 -3.63 77.74 -74.82
N SER A 532 -2.89 77.10 -73.87
CA SER A 532 -2.07 77.67 -72.76
C SER A 532 -2.80 78.13 -71.47
N SER A 533 -2.19 78.22 -70.27
CA SER A 533 -0.97 77.61 -69.67
C SER A 533 -0.97 77.76 -68.12
N ASP A 534 0.04 77.18 -67.45
CA ASP A 534 0.48 77.46 -66.06
C ASP A 534 -0.42 76.97 -64.87
N ALA A 535 0.09 76.65 -63.67
CA ALA A 535 1.41 76.15 -63.24
C ALA A 535 1.36 75.60 -61.77
N LYS A 536 2.39 74.79 -61.40
CA LYS A 536 2.90 74.52 -60.02
C LYS A 536 2.11 73.68 -58.97
N GLU A 537 2.64 72.47 -58.76
CA GLU A 537 3.31 71.99 -57.52
C GLU A 537 2.56 71.79 -56.16
N ILE A 538 2.84 70.60 -55.58
CA ILE A 538 3.32 70.33 -54.19
C ILE A 538 2.36 69.83 -53.05
N LYS A 539 2.65 68.57 -52.62
CA LYS A 539 2.63 67.95 -51.26
C LYS A 539 1.32 67.56 -50.49
N LYS A 540 1.13 66.23 -50.45
CA LYS A 540 1.30 65.31 -49.28
C LYS A 540 0.15 65.04 -48.26
N GLU A 541 -0.08 63.73 -48.07
CA GLU A 541 -0.47 62.98 -46.84
C GLU A 541 -1.91 62.98 -46.25
N LYS A 542 -2.44 61.75 -46.06
CA LYS A 542 -3.17 61.19 -44.88
C LYS A 542 -4.32 62.02 -44.25
N SER A 543 -5.53 61.49 -43.97
CA SER A 543 -5.92 60.09 -43.71
C SER A 543 -7.45 59.94 -43.47
N LYS A 544 -7.92 58.69 -43.31
CA LYS A 544 -9.14 58.22 -42.59
C LYS A 544 -10.51 58.89 -42.88
N ALA A 545 -11.44 58.05 -43.33
CA ALA A 545 -12.89 58.17 -43.15
C ALA A 545 -13.39 56.88 -42.40
N PRO A 546 -14.66 56.76 -41.93
CA PRO A 546 -14.90 56.34 -40.54
C PRO A 546 -15.55 54.96 -40.35
N PHE A 547 -15.84 54.63 -39.09
CA PHE A 547 -16.47 53.39 -38.62
C PHE A 547 -17.92 53.63 -38.12
N THR A 548 -18.84 52.78 -38.58
CA THR A 548 -20.09 52.29 -37.94
C THR A 548 -20.61 51.16 -38.86
N GLY A 549 -21.21 50.05 -38.43
CA GLY A 549 -21.71 49.64 -37.11
C GLY A 549 -23.23 49.42 -37.19
N ASN A 550 -23.82 48.23 -36.92
CA ASN A 550 -23.26 46.90 -36.59
C ASN A 550 -23.78 45.87 -37.65
N THR A 551 -24.44 44.71 -37.48
CA THR A 551 -24.94 43.78 -36.41
C THR A 551 -25.44 42.51 -37.18
N THR A 552 -25.51 41.25 -36.73
CA THR A 552 -25.29 40.53 -35.46
C THR A 552 -24.99 39.04 -35.79
N TYR A 553 -24.17 38.33 -35.00
CA TYR A 553 -24.27 36.86 -34.81
C TYR A 553 -23.74 36.46 -33.42
N ILE A 554 -24.41 35.53 -32.73
CA ILE A 554 -24.24 35.27 -31.28
C ILE A 554 -23.73 33.84 -30.96
N GLU A 555 -23.61 32.98 -31.97
CA GLU A 555 -23.44 31.52 -31.82
C GLU A 555 -22.11 31.07 -31.19
N LEU A 556 -21.04 31.86 -31.25
CA LEU A 556 -19.69 31.43 -30.82
C LEU A 556 -19.40 31.56 -29.32
N TRP A 557 -20.29 32.15 -28.51
CA TRP A 557 -20.08 32.31 -27.06
C TRP A 557 -20.83 31.31 -26.18
N TYR A 558 -21.73 30.49 -26.76
CA TYR A 558 -22.51 29.50 -25.99
C TYR A 558 -21.90 28.10 -25.91
N LEU A 559 -20.90 27.78 -26.74
CA LEU A 559 -20.24 26.46 -26.70
C LEU A 559 -19.14 26.34 -25.62
N LEU A 560 -18.73 27.45 -25.00
CA LEU A 560 -17.61 27.51 -24.05
C LEU A 560 -18.03 27.59 -22.56
N SER A 561 -19.33 27.43 -22.25
CA SER A 561 -19.89 27.67 -20.90
C SER A 561 -20.59 26.46 -20.27
N THR A 562 -20.58 25.27 -20.91
CA THR A 562 -21.36 24.10 -20.45
C THR A 562 -20.57 22.80 -20.22
N VAL A 563 -19.28 22.87 -19.83
CA VAL A 563 -18.48 21.69 -19.41
C VAL A 563 -17.72 21.91 -18.09
N THR A 564 -18.34 22.59 -17.12
CA THR A 564 -17.71 22.87 -15.80
C THR A 564 -18.56 22.53 -14.58
N LEU A 565 -19.80 22.04 -14.72
CA LEU A 565 -20.74 21.90 -13.58
C LEU A 565 -21.47 20.55 -13.42
N THR A 566 -21.16 19.53 -14.22
CA THR A 566 -21.73 18.16 -14.07
C THR A 566 -20.72 17.09 -13.65
N GLY A 567 -19.44 17.42 -13.47
CA GLY A 567 -18.43 16.49 -12.91
C GLY A 567 -18.34 16.51 -11.38
N MET A 568 -18.41 17.69 -10.74
CA MET A 568 -18.01 17.85 -9.34
C MET A 568 -19.11 17.58 -8.29
N GLY A 569 -20.39 17.59 -8.70
CA GLY A 569 -21.52 17.42 -7.77
C GLY A 569 -21.68 16.00 -7.19
N CYS A 570 -21.30 14.96 -7.95
CA CYS A 570 -21.59 13.56 -7.57
C CYS A 570 -20.62 12.98 -6.54
N LEU A 571 -19.40 13.52 -6.39
CA LEU A 571 -18.40 13.01 -5.45
C LEU A 571 -18.61 13.51 -4.01
N LEU A 572 -19.12 14.72 -3.82
CA LEU A 572 -19.31 15.30 -2.48
C LEU A 572 -20.53 14.73 -1.76
N LEU A 573 -21.60 14.35 -2.47
CA LEU A 573 -22.78 13.73 -1.86
C LEU A 573 -22.53 12.29 -1.37
N ARG A 574 -21.59 11.56 -2.00
CA ARG A 574 -21.26 10.19 -1.58
C ARG A 574 -20.44 10.13 -0.27
N ARG A 575 -19.72 11.19 0.09
CA ARG A 575 -18.94 11.29 1.33
C ARG A 575 -19.74 11.72 2.57
N LYS A 576 -20.96 12.24 2.42
CA LYS A 576 -21.78 12.71 3.55
C LYS A 576 -22.64 11.60 4.16
N ASN A 577 -23.30 10.78 3.34
CA ASN A 577 -24.21 9.72 3.79
C ASN A 577 -23.53 8.49 4.44
N GLN A 578 -22.21 8.51 4.63
CA GLN A 578 -21.47 7.47 5.36
C GLN A 578 -21.05 7.88 6.78
N LYS A 579 -21.41 9.10 7.26
CA LYS A 579 -21.15 9.53 8.64
C LYS A 579 -22.35 9.47 9.59
N ASP A 580 -23.56 9.20 9.09
CA ASP A 580 -24.78 9.10 9.90
C ASP A 580 -25.23 7.64 10.13
N LYS A 581 -24.31 6.67 10.02
CA LYS A 581 -24.53 5.23 10.32
C LYS A 581 -23.28 4.51 10.86
N MET A 582 -22.67 5.05 11.91
CA MET A 582 -21.95 4.32 12.96
C MET A 582 -22.19 5.04 14.29
#